data_AF-A0A353D7T8-F1
#
_entry.id   AF-A0A353D7T8-F1
#
_cell.length_a   1.000
_cell.length_b   1.000
_cell.length_c   1.000
_cell.angle_alpha   90.00
_cell.angle_beta   90.00
_cell.angle_gamma   90.00
#
_symmetry.space_group_name_H-M   'P 1'
#
loop_
_entity.id
_entity.type
_entity.pdbx_description
1 polymer ?
#
loop_
_entity_poly.entity_id
_entity_poly.type
_entity_poly.pdbx_seq_one_letter_code
_entity_poly.pdbx_strand_id
1 'polypeptide(L)'
;AHRRAEQVAAKSAPAAQAAAPAAPAAAAARPKQGKEDKRRSAEIRNRISREMKPLKDEYDTLEKDLDKALTGQAELETALNDPATYADPGKALELNNSYRECVDWVEKLLDRMALLEQEMEELNSRKQELLGE
;
A
#
# COMPACT_ATOMS: atom_id res chain seq x y z
N ALA A 1 52.84 -59.94 -4.50
CA ALA A 1 53.27 -60.35 -5.85
C ALA A 1 52.08 -60.93 -6.61
N HIS A 2 52.08 -60.91 -7.96
CA HIS A 2 51.04 -61.43 -8.88
C HIS A 2 49.71 -60.64 -8.85
N ARG A 3 49.28 -59.97 -9.95
CA ARG A 3 48.72 -60.44 -11.25
C ARG A 3 47.35 -61.14 -11.05
N ARG A 4 46.21 -60.62 -11.54
CA ARG A 4 45.76 -60.14 -12.88
C ARG A 4 45.18 -61.28 -13.74
N ALA A 5 44.03 -60.97 -14.39
CA ALA A 5 43.27 -61.77 -15.37
C ALA A 5 42.28 -62.78 -14.72
N GLU A 6 41.11 -63.12 -15.29
CA GLU A 6 40.50 -62.95 -16.64
C GLU A 6 39.01 -62.49 -16.52
N GLN A 7 38.45 -61.63 -17.39
CA GLN A 7 37.63 -61.92 -18.60
C GLN A 7 36.43 -62.88 -18.36
N VAL A 8 35.24 -62.75 -18.98
CA VAL A 8 34.94 -62.64 -20.43
C VAL A 8 33.55 -61.98 -20.71
N ALA A 9 33.49 -61.13 -21.77
CA ALA A 9 32.39 -60.77 -22.71
C ALA A 9 30.90 -60.62 -22.25
N ALA A 10 30.00 -59.90 -22.95
CA ALA A 10 29.94 -59.43 -24.35
C ALA A 10 29.19 -58.07 -24.44
N LYS A 11 29.66 -57.08 -25.22
CA LYS A 11 29.16 -56.67 -26.56
C LYS A 11 27.62 -56.43 -26.63
N SER A 12 27.10 -55.28 -27.09
CA SER A 12 27.54 -54.53 -28.29
C SER A 12 27.20 -53.02 -28.30
N ALA A 13 28.05 -52.25 -28.99
CA ALA A 13 27.73 -50.99 -29.70
C ALA A 13 27.85 -51.27 -31.24
N PRO A 14 27.66 -50.36 -32.23
CA PRO A 14 27.84 -48.89 -32.29
C PRO A 14 26.50 -48.16 -32.62
N ALA A 15 26.37 -46.94 -33.17
CA ALA A 15 27.25 -45.87 -33.67
C ALA A 15 26.61 -44.49 -33.30
N ALA A 16 27.31 -43.43 -32.90
CA ALA A 16 28.31 -42.59 -33.58
C ALA A 16 27.75 -41.71 -34.74
N GLN A 17 27.37 -40.47 -34.41
CA GLN A 17 27.69 -39.31 -35.25
C GLN A 17 28.03 -38.10 -34.36
N ALA A 18 28.87 -37.19 -34.85
CA ALA A 18 29.67 -36.28 -34.03
C ALA A 18 29.45 -34.80 -34.40
N ALA A 19 30.17 -33.94 -33.67
CA ALA A 19 30.42 -32.51 -33.90
C ALA A 19 29.34 -31.50 -33.43
N ALA A 20 29.79 -30.65 -32.51
CA ALA A 20 29.12 -29.44 -32.01
C ALA A 20 29.44 -28.23 -32.95
N PRO A 21 29.00 -26.96 -32.72
CA PRO A 21 29.22 -26.22 -31.46
C PRO A 21 28.13 -25.23 -30.99
N ALA A 22 28.30 -24.82 -29.73
CA ALA A 22 28.02 -23.48 -29.19
C ALA A 22 26.67 -22.77 -29.46
N ALA A 23 25.81 -22.80 -28.45
CA ALA A 23 25.11 -21.60 -28.00
C ALA A 23 25.07 -21.59 -26.46
N PRO A 24 25.88 -20.75 -25.76
CA PRO A 24 25.62 -20.47 -24.36
C PRO A 24 24.34 -19.64 -24.28
N ALA A 25 23.21 -20.31 -24.02
CA ALA A 25 21.91 -19.68 -23.92
C ALA A 25 21.91 -18.62 -22.81
N ALA A 26 21.97 -17.36 -23.23
CA ALA A 26 21.66 -16.13 -22.49
C ALA A 26 21.57 -16.27 -20.96
N ALA A 27 22.72 -16.52 -20.31
CA ALA A 27 22.95 -16.02 -18.97
C ALA A 27 23.09 -14.49 -19.06
N ALA A 28 21.99 -13.81 -19.42
CA ALA A 28 21.90 -12.37 -19.45
C ALA A 28 22.27 -11.88 -18.06
N ALA A 29 23.47 -11.32 -17.96
CA ALA A 29 24.01 -10.84 -16.69
C ALA A 29 23.10 -9.71 -16.22
N ARG A 30 22.15 -10.02 -15.33
CA ARG A 30 21.40 -9.02 -14.58
C ARG A 30 22.44 -8.05 -14.04
N PRO A 31 22.44 -6.77 -14.44
CA PRO A 31 23.43 -5.83 -13.94
C PRO A 31 23.31 -5.87 -12.42
N LYS A 32 24.44 -6.15 -11.75
CA LYS A 32 24.49 -6.15 -10.30
C LYS A 32 24.27 -4.70 -9.86
N GLN A 33 23.01 -4.30 -9.66
CA GLN A 33 22.66 -3.01 -9.07
C GLN A 33 23.61 -2.77 -7.91
N GLY A 34 24.36 -1.67 -8.02
CA GLY A 34 25.52 -1.40 -7.20
C GLY A 34 25.14 -1.37 -5.73
N LYS A 35 26.16 -1.49 -4.86
CA LYS A 35 25.95 -1.17 -3.44
C LYS A 35 25.38 0.25 -3.27
N GLU A 36 25.75 1.16 -4.18
CA GLU A 36 25.26 2.53 -4.26
C GLU A 36 23.79 2.62 -4.72
N ASP A 37 23.38 1.93 -5.79
CA ASP A 37 21.97 1.90 -6.23
C ASP A 37 21.04 1.39 -5.13
N LYS A 38 21.44 0.31 -4.45
CA LYS A 38 20.69 -0.27 -3.34
C LYS A 38 20.59 0.68 -2.15
N ARG A 39 21.68 1.41 -1.85
CA ARG A 39 21.71 2.44 -0.81
C ARG A 39 20.78 3.60 -1.18
N ARG A 40 20.89 4.15 -2.39
CA ARG A 40 20.04 5.24 -2.90
C ARG A 40 18.55 4.86 -2.84
N SER A 41 18.21 3.65 -3.27
CA SER A 41 16.85 3.10 -3.21
C SER A 41 16.33 2.99 -1.76
N ALA A 42 17.17 2.55 -0.81
CA ALA A 42 16.80 2.51 0.60
C ALA A 42 16.65 3.92 1.21
N GLU A 43 17.51 4.87 0.84
CA GLU A 43 17.43 6.27 1.26
C GLU A 43 16.14 6.95 0.76
N ILE A 44 15.74 6.71 -0.50
CA ILE A 44 14.45 7.15 -1.07
C ILE A 44 13.27 6.55 -0.31
N ARG A 45 13.23 5.22 -0.13
CA ARG A 45 12.14 4.55 0.58
C ARG A 45 12.03 5.05 2.03
N ASN A 46 13.14 5.15 2.75
CA ASN A 46 13.16 5.67 4.12
C ASN A 46 12.69 7.12 4.22
N ARG A 47 13.04 7.96 3.25
CA ARG A 47 12.56 9.35 3.18
C ARG A 47 11.05 9.40 2.99
N ILE A 48 10.53 8.77 1.94
CA ILE A 48 9.08 8.79 1.64
C ILE A 48 8.29 8.14 2.78
N SER A 49 8.78 7.06 3.41
CA SER A 49 8.10 6.46 4.57
C SER A 49 8.00 7.40 5.78
N ARG A 50 8.93 8.35 5.95
CA ARG A 50 8.86 9.38 7.00
C ARG A 50 7.89 10.51 6.64
N GLU A 51 7.81 10.89 5.37
CA GLU A 51 6.87 11.89 4.86
C GLU A 51 5.42 11.34 4.84
N MET A 52 5.25 10.06 4.51
CA MET A 52 3.98 9.33 4.46
C MET A 52 3.36 9.05 5.84
N LYS A 53 4.18 8.82 6.88
CA LYS A 53 3.68 8.46 8.22
C LYS A 53 2.72 9.50 8.83
N PRO A 54 3.06 10.81 8.92
CA PRO A 54 2.16 11.79 9.52
C PRO A 54 0.83 11.93 8.77
N LEU A 55 0.82 11.80 7.43
CA LEU A 55 -0.42 11.85 6.64
C LEU A 55 -1.36 10.69 6.98
N LYS A 56 -0.81 9.48 7.18
CA LYS A 56 -1.58 8.32 7.65
C LYS A 56 -2.06 8.49 9.08
N ASP A 57 -1.20 8.97 9.98
CA ASP A 57 -1.57 9.22 11.37
C ASP A 57 -2.67 10.31 11.48
N GLU A 58 -2.69 11.30 10.57
CA GLU A 58 -3.76 12.31 10.43
C GLU A 58 -5.04 11.68 9.86
N TYR A 59 -4.95 10.91 8.78
CA TYR A 59 -6.09 10.21 8.18
C TYR A 59 -6.78 9.25 9.17
N ASP A 60 -6.00 8.41 9.86
CA ASP A 60 -6.47 7.54 10.95
C ASP A 60 -7.15 8.34 12.09
N THR A 61 -6.83 9.62 12.27
CA THR A 61 -7.45 10.49 13.27
C THR A 61 -8.77 11.06 12.76
N LEU A 62 -8.81 11.52 11.50
CA LEU A 62 -10.02 12.01 10.85
C LEU A 62 -11.08 10.91 10.70
N GLU A 63 -10.72 9.66 10.42
CA GLU A 63 -11.65 8.53 10.42
C GLU A 63 -12.37 8.39 11.77
N LYS A 64 -11.63 8.52 12.88
CA LYS A 64 -12.20 8.42 14.25
C LYS A 64 -13.07 9.62 14.61
N ASP A 65 -12.75 10.80 14.09
CA ASP A 65 -13.55 12.00 14.32
C ASP A 65 -14.80 12.03 13.41
N LEU A 66 -14.73 11.41 12.23
CA LEU A 66 -15.86 11.18 11.32
C LEU A 66 -16.85 10.17 11.91
N ASP A 67 -16.37 9.04 12.45
CA ASP A 67 -17.21 8.04 13.14
C ASP A 67 -17.98 8.65 14.32
N LYS A 68 -17.31 9.48 15.14
CA LYS A 68 -17.96 10.25 16.22
C LYS A 68 -18.98 11.25 15.69
N ALA A 69 -18.64 11.99 14.63
CA ALA A 69 -19.52 13.01 14.05
C ALA A 69 -20.78 12.37 13.44
N LEU A 70 -20.65 11.27 12.71
CA LEU A 70 -21.78 10.50 12.17
C LEU A 70 -22.65 9.88 13.28
N THR A 71 -22.03 9.39 14.35
CA THR A 71 -22.76 8.92 15.55
C THR A 71 -23.55 10.06 16.19
N GLY A 72 -22.91 11.21 16.43
CA GLY A 72 -23.57 12.40 16.99
C GLY A 72 -24.68 12.94 16.08
N GLN A 73 -24.49 12.92 14.75
CA GLN A 73 -25.52 13.28 13.78
C GLN A 73 -26.75 12.36 13.91
N ALA A 74 -26.56 11.05 14.07
CA ALA A 74 -27.66 10.09 14.24
C ALA A 74 -28.40 10.27 15.58
N GLU A 75 -27.70 10.62 16.66
CA GLU A 75 -28.31 10.98 17.95
C GLU A 75 -29.14 12.27 17.84
N LEU A 76 -28.60 13.30 17.19
CA LEU A 76 -29.28 14.57 16.93
C LEU A 76 -30.52 14.38 16.03
N GLU A 77 -30.40 13.57 14.97
CA GLU A 77 -31.52 13.21 14.08
C GLU A 77 -32.62 12.44 14.84
N THR A 78 -32.23 11.49 15.70
CA THR A 78 -33.18 10.76 16.56
C THR A 78 -33.96 11.71 17.47
N ALA A 79 -33.26 12.68 18.09
CA ALA A 79 -33.90 13.68 18.94
C ALA A 79 -34.77 14.69 18.17
N LEU A 80 -34.39 15.05 16.94
CA LEU A 80 -35.19 15.91 16.04
C LEU A 80 -36.46 15.22 15.55
N ASN A 81 -36.44 13.88 15.42
CA ASN A 81 -37.62 13.10 15.03
C ASN A 81 -38.63 12.87 16.17
N ASP A 82 -38.30 13.20 17.43
CA ASP A 82 -39.23 13.12 18.56
C ASP A 82 -40.18 14.35 18.58
N PRO A 83 -41.51 14.18 18.45
CA PRO A 83 -42.47 15.28 18.58
C PRO A 83 -42.36 16.05 19.90
N ALA A 84 -41.89 15.42 20.98
CA ALA A 84 -41.72 16.07 22.29
C ALA A 84 -40.60 17.13 22.28
N THR A 85 -39.62 17.05 21.37
CA THR A 85 -38.56 18.06 21.22
C THR A 85 -39.13 19.43 20.88
N TYR A 86 -40.23 19.48 20.13
CA TYR A 86 -40.90 20.72 19.72
C TYR A 86 -41.80 21.33 20.80
N ALA A 87 -41.90 20.72 21.99
CA ALA A 87 -42.57 21.32 23.15
C ALA A 87 -41.80 22.53 23.71
N ASP A 88 -40.49 22.62 23.45
CA ASP A 88 -39.65 23.79 23.76
C ASP A 88 -39.02 24.33 22.45
N PRO A 89 -39.53 25.46 21.92
CA PRO A 89 -39.00 26.06 20.70
C PRO A 89 -37.53 26.49 20.78
N GLY A 90 -37.02 26.82 21.98
CA GLY A 90 -35.61 27.18 22.18
C GLY A 90 -34.73 25.95 22.01
N LYS A 91 -35.05 24.88 22.73
CA LYS A 91 -34.34 23.60 22.63
C LYS A 91 -34.39 23.01 21.20
N ALA A 92 -35.54 23.11 20.53
CA ALA A 92 -35.69 22.65 19.15
C ALA A 92 -34.80 23.45 18.17
N LEU A 93 -34.62 24.77 18.40
CA LEU A 93 -33.74 25.61 17.59
C LEU A 93 -32.26 25.28 17.82
N GLU A 94 -31.85 25.12 19.08
CA GLU A 94 -30.48 24.70 19.43
C GLU A 94 -30.13 23.36 18.78
N LEU A 95 -31.03 22.37 18.88
CA LEU A 95 -30.83 21.03 18.31
C LEU A 95 -30.72 21.06 16.76
N ASN A 96 -31.52 21.90 16.10
CA ASN A 96 -31.42 22.12 14.65
C ASN A 96 -30.09 22.77 14.25
N ASN A 97 -29.57 23.71 15.05
CA ASN A 97 -28.28 24.34 14.79
C ASN A 97 -27.15 23.34 14.98
N SER A 98 -27.11 22.60 16.09
CA SER A 98 -26.10 21.56 16.33
C SER A 98 -26.13 20.45 15.26
N TYR A 99 -27.32 20.07 14.76
CA TYR A 99 -27.42 19.12 13.65
C TYR A 99 -26.77 19.66 12.37
N ARG A 100 -27.02 20.94 12.01
CA ARG A 100 -26.39 21.59 10.85
C ARG A 100 -24.88 21.71 11.01
N GLU A 101 -24.41 22.17 12.17
CA GLU A 101 -22.98 22.25 12.48
C GLU A 101 -22.30 20.87 12.41
N CYS A 102 -23.00 19.80 12.80
CA CYS A 102 -22.51 18.43 12.69
C CYS A 102 -22.41 17.97 11.22
N VAL A 103 -23.41 18.26 10.38
CA VAL A 103 -23.38 17.97 8.93
C VAL A 103 -22.24 18.75 8.25
N ASP A 104 -22.17 20.06 8.49
CA ASP A 104 -21.09 20.95 8.01
C ASP A 104 -19.70 20.50 8.49
N TRP A 105 -19.61 19.76 9.60
CA TRP A 105 -18.35 19.20 10.11
C TRP A 105 -18.01 17.86 9.43
N VAL A 106 -18.99 16.98 9.24
CA VAL A 106 -18.84 15.74 8.46
C VAL A 106 -18.32 16.04 7.05
N GLU A 107 -18.87 17.04 6.36
CA GLU A 107 -18.40 17.45 5.03
C GLU A 107 -16.93 17.91 5.06
N LYS A 108 -16.53 18.74 6.03
CA LYS A 108 -15.14 19.22 6.18
C LYS A 108 -14.15 18.09 6.49
N LEU A 109 -14.57 17.08 7.25
CA LEU A 109 -13.74 15.90 7.52
C LEU A 109 -13.51 15.10 6.23
N LEU A 110 -14.56 14.86 5.45
CA LEU A 110 -14.48 14.15 4.16
C LEU A 110 -13.60 14.91 3.16
N ASP A 111 -13.76 16.23 3.04
CA ASP A 111 -12.90 17.08 2.20
C ASP A 111 -11.42 16.99 2.63
N ARG A 112 -11.12 17.04 3.93
CA ARG A 112 -9.73 16.92 4.41
C ARG A 112 -9.16 15.52 4.18
N MET A 113 -9.96 14.47 4.35
CA MET A 113 -9.56 13.09 4.04
C MET A 113 -9.23 12.94 2.54
N ALA A 114 -10.06 13.47 1.64
CA ALA A 114 -9.82 13.44 0.20
C ALA A 114 -8.55 14.21 -0.22
N LEU A 115 -8.21 15.31 0.47
CA LEU A 115 -6.94 16.02 0.28
C LEU A 115 -5.74 15.19 0.75
N LEU A 116 -5.82 14.52 1.92
CA LEU A 116 -4.76 13.64 2.41
C LEU A 116 -4.53 12.43 1.49
N GLU A 117 -5.58 11.86 0.91
CA GLU A 117 -5.46 10.79 -0.09
C GLU A 117 -4.68 11.26 -1.33
N GLN A 118 -4.94 12.48 -1.81
CA GLN A 118 -4.18 13.09 -2.91
C GLN A 118 -2.71 13.32 -2.51
N GLU A 119 -2.44 13.93 -1.35
CA GLU A 119 -1.07 14.13 -0.83
C GLU A 119 -0.29 12.80 -0.69
N MET A 120 -0.96 11.74 -0.23
CA MET A 120 -0.37 10.40 -0.13
C MET A 120 -0.10 9.78 -1.51
N GLU A 121 -1.00 9.95 -2.48
CA GLU A 121 -0.82 9.38 -3.82
C GLU A 121 0.24 10.13 -4.63
N GLU A 122 0.38 11.45 -4.45
CA GLU A 122 1.52 12.22 -4.96
C GLU A 122 2.85 11.71 -4.40
N LEU A 123 2.92 11.43 -3.10
CA LEU A 123 4.11 10.83 -2.47
C LEU A 123 4.41 9.41 -2.97
N ASN A 124 3.38 8.59 -3.23
CA ASN A 124 3.54 7.27 -3.83
C ASN A 124 4.02 7.36 -5.28
N SER A 125 3.45 8.27 -6.07
CA SER A 125 3.85 8.52 -7.47
C SER A 125 5.31 8.98 -7.54
N ARG A 126 5.68 9.97 -6.71
CA ARG A 126 7.06 10.47 -6.56
C ARG A 126 8.03 9.38 -6.14
N LYS A 127 7.61 8.43 -5.29
CA LYS A 127 8.42 7.29 -4.89
C LYS A 127 8.67 6.33 -6.07
N GLN A 128 7.67 6.04 -6.89
CA GLN A 128 7.82 5.19 -8.08
C GLN A 128 8.77 5.85 -9.08
N GLU A 129 8.55 7.13 -9.40
CA GLU A 129 9.43 7.93 -10.28
C GLU A 129 10.90 7.92 -9.79
N LEU A 130 11.14 8.17 -8.50
CA LEU A 130 12.49 8.17 -7.92
C LEU A 130 13.17 6.79 -7.90
N LEU A 131 12.39 5.70 -7.89
CA LEU A 131 12.88 4.33 -7.94
C LEU A 131 13.02 3.80 -9.38
N GLY A 132 12.41 4.46 -10.36
CA GLY A 132 12.30 3.97 -11.73
C GLY A 132 11.39 2.74 -11.83
N GLU A 133 10.37 2.69 -10.98
CA GLU A 133 9.31 1.66 -10.92
C GLU A 133 8.09 2.09 -11.77
#